data_AF-A0A8D6ZTV9-F1
#
_entry.id   AF-A0A8D6ZTV9-F1
#
_cell.length_a   1.000
_cell.length_b   1.000
_cell.length_c   1.000
_cell.angle_alpha   90.00
_cell.angle_beta   90.00
_cell.angle_gamma   90.00
#
_symmetry.space_group_name_H-M   'P 1'
#
loop_
_entity.id
_entity.type
_entity.pdbx_description
1 polymer ?
#
loop_
_entity_poly.entity_id
_entity_poly.type
_entity_poly.pdbx_seq_one_letter_code
_entity_poly.pdbx_strand_id
1 'polypeptide(L)'
;MAWDWSSLTSLFATVLFLRTAIDTFLPDVLRRYLYSLLDRLLIRAKPQNTITILIYKFEDDMSNELYSAAQTYLGHHCIADAPTFHLSMRRDSSHPAAFLPTCHTTHDTFRGVTLEWTSKIVGSGEHEECFLELSFPKQDRHVVDSFYIPHILKEVKTIRLRTRERRLYTNSAKFGTNYCNLWSYVPFAHPSNLDTLAIHPTLRDDIRSDLLRFVGRADYYARVGRSWKRGYLLYGPPGTGKTSLVAAIANFLEFDIFDLELTAVSSNPNSVAS
;
A
#
# COMPACT_ATOMS: atom_id res chain seq x y z
N MET A 1 40.99 14.60 31.35
CA MET A 1 40.60 13.21 31.04
C MET A 1 41.00 12.94 29.60
N ALA A 2 42.19 12.39 29.39
CA ALA A 2 42.66 11.99 28.07
C ALA A 2 41.98 10.66 27.73
N TRP A 3 41.26 10.63 26.61
CA TRP A 3 40.66 9.41 26.09
C TRP A 3 41.81 8.56 25.51
N ASP A 4 42.05 7.40 26.13
CA ASP A 4 43.20 6.56 25.81
C ASP A 4 42.98 5.87 24.46
N TRP A 5 43.60 6.38 23.39
CA TRP A 5 43.40 5.90 22.01
C TRP A 5 43.73 4.40 21.83
N SER A 6 44.57 3.85 22.70
CA SER A 6 44.92 2.44 22.76
C SER A 6 43.73 1.54 23.17
N SER A 7 42.87 2.03 24.06
CA SER A 7 41.66 1.33 24.51
C SER A 7 40.58 1.32 23.43
N LEU A 8 40.46 2.41 22.66
CA LEU A 8 39.53 2.53 21.54
C LEU A 8 39.92 1.60 20.38
N THR A 9 41.20 1.52 20.03
CA THR A 9 41.66 0.62 18.95
C THR A 9 41.53 -0.85 19.32
N SER A 10 41.74 -1.20 20.59
CA SER A 10 41.49 -2.55 21.11
C SER A 10 40.00 -2.91 21.08
N LEU A 11 39.12 -1.99 21.48
CA LEU A 11 37.66 -2.17 21.38
C LEU A 11 37.20 -2.32 19.93
N PHE A 12 37.72 -1.51 19.01
CA PHE A 12 37.41 -1.65 17.60
C PHE A 12 37.92 -2.99 17.03
N ALA A 13 39.13 -3.41 17.38
CA ALA A 13 39.69 -4.69 16.94
C ALA A 13 38.88 -5.88 17.46
N THR A 14 38.45 -5.83 18.72
CA THR A 14 37.61 -6.89 19.32
C THR A 14 36.21 -6.92 18.71
N VAL A 15 35.56 -5.78 18.46
CA VAL A 15 34.26 -5.72 17.77
C VAL A 15 34.37 -6.22 16.34
N LEU A 16 35.41 -5.83 15.60
CA LEU A 16 35.65 -6.30 14.23
C LEU A 16 35.91 -7.81 14.21
N PHE A 17 36.70 -8.33 15.16
CA PHE A 17 36.97 -9.76 15.29
C PHE A 17 35.71 -10.55 15.66
N LEU A 18 34.87 -10.03 16.55
CA LEU A 18 33.58 -10.63 16.89
C LEU A 18 32.64 -10.63 15.69
N ARG A 19 32.56 -9.52 14.96
CA ARG A 19 31.73 -9.41 13.75
C ARG A 19 32.20 -10.41 12.70
N THR A 20 33.50 -10.46 12.41
CA THR A 20 34.03 -11.41 11.42
C THR A 20 33.83 -12.84 11.88
N ALA A 21 34.09 -13.18 13.16
CA ALA A 21 33.87 -14.51 13.69
C ALA A 21 32.39 -14.95 13.63
N ILE A 22 31.45 -14.05 13.92
CA ILE A 22 30.01 -14.31 13.77
C ILE A 22 29.65 -14.51 12.28
N ASP A 23 30.21 -13.70 11.39
CA ASP A 23 29.88 -13.78 9.97
C ASP A 23 30.46 -15.03 9.28
N THR A 24 31.65 -15.51 9.67
CA THR A 24 32.29 -16.70 9.06
C THR A 24 31.99 -18.03 9.76
N PHE A 25 31.80 -18.06 11.08
CA PHE A 25 31.68 -19.32 11.82
C PHE A 25 30.26 -19.65 12.28
N LEU A 26 29.31 -18.70 12.28
CA LEU A 26 27.93 -18.96 12.68
C LEU A 26 27.05 -19.26 11.46
N PRO A 27 26.52 -20.50 11.33
CA PRO A 27 25.45 -20.82 10.38
C PRO A 27 24.26 -19.87 10.53
N ASP A 28 23.56 -19.60 9.43
CA ASP A 28 22.42 -18.66 9.40
C ASP A 28 21.35 -18.99 10.45
N VAL A 29 21.15 -20.27 10.76
CA VAL A 29 20.21 -20.73 11.79
C VAL A 29 20.61 -20.24 13.19
N LEU A 30 21.89 -20.37 13.54
CA LEU A 30 22.40 -19.94 14.85
C LEU A 30 22.46 -18.41 14.95
N ARG A 31 22.70 -17.73 13.83
CA ARG A 31 22.65 -16.28 13.74
C ARG A 31 21.25 -15.75 14.04
N ARG A 32 20.21 -16.31 13.41
CA ARG A 32 18.80 -15.99 13.72
C ARG A 32 18.48 -16.26 15.19
N TYR A 33 18.98 -17.36 15.74
CA TYR A 33 18.78 -17.69 17.15
C TYR A 33 19.44 -16.65 18.08
N LEU A 34 20.68 -16.25 17.80
CA LEU A 34 21.41 -15.25 18.58
C LEU A 34 20.70 -13.90 18.55
N TYR A 35 20.23 -13.46 17.39
CA TYR A 35 19.38 -12.26 17.28
C TYR A 35 18.09 -12.41 18.06
N SER A 36 17.42 -13.57 18.02
CA SER A 36 16.20 -13.81 18.82
C SER A 36 16.45 -13.76 20.33
N LEU A 37 17.66 -14.13 20.78
CA LEU A 37 18.05 -14.15 22.18
C LEU A 37 18.42 -12.74 22.65
N LEU A 38 19.14 -11.99 21.83
CA LEU A 38 19.39 -10.56 22.03
C LEU A 38 18.09 -9.76 22.02
N ASP A 39 17.17 -10.03 21.10
CA ASP A 39 15.83 -9.44 21.07
C ASP A 39 15.07 -9.75 22.36
N ARG A 40 15.10 -11.00 22.85
CA ARG A 40 14.47 -11.34 24.14
C ARG A 40 15.06 -10.56 25.31
N LEU A 41 16.38 -10.35 25.32
CA LEU A 41 17.05 -9.54 26.34
C LEU A 41 16.71 -8.05 26.21
N LEU A 42 16.62 -7.53 24.99
CA LEU A 42 16.23 -6.14 24.70
C LEU A 42 14.75 -5.88 25.03
N ILE A 43 13.86 -6.82 24.74
CA ILE A 43 12.44 -6.79 25.15
C ILE A 43 12.34 -6.78 26.68
N ARG A 44 13.19 -7.56 27.36
CA ARG A 44 13.25 -7.57 28.84
C ARG A 44 13.82 -6.27 29.41
N ALA A 45 14.56 -5.51 28.61
CA ALA A 45 15.04 -4.17 28.91
C ALA A 45 14.08 -3.05 28.44
N LYS A 46 12.97 -3.37 27.75
CA LYS A 46 11.97 -2.35 27.35
C LYS A 46 11.34 -1.74 28.61
N PRO A 47 11.20 -0.41 28.69
CA PRO A 47 10.58 0.24 29.83
C PRO A 47 9.13 -0.23 29.98
N GLN A 48 8.67 -0.45 31.22
CA GLN A 48 7.33 -0.99 31.53
C GLN A 48 6.14 -0.15 30.99
N ASN A 49 6.42 1.01 30.38
CA ASN A 49 5.45 1.95 29.86
C ASN A 49 5.28 1.87 28.33
N THR A 50 5.68 0.79 27.67
CA THR A 50 5.48 0.58 26.22
C THR A 50 4.40 -0.45 25.93
N ILE A 51 3.58 -0.21 24.91
CA ILE A 51 2.66 -1.18 24.32
C ILE A 51 3.31 -1.74 23.06
N THR A 52 3.15 -3.04 22.83
CA THR A 52 3.49 -3.68 21.55
C THR A 52 2.22 -4.30 20.95
N ILE A 53 1.95 -4.00 19.68
CA ILE A 53 0.90 -4.62 18.88
C ILE A 53 1.58 -5.60 17.93
N LEU A 54 1.05 -6.83 17.87
CA LEU A 54 1.52 -7.87 16.96
C LEU A 54 0.55 -7.97 15.77
N ILE A 55 1.10 -7.90 14.55
CA ILE A 55 0.34 -7.97 13.32
C ILE A 55 0.91 -9.13 12.50
N TYR A 56 0.20 -10.25 12.46
CA TYR A 56 0.63 -11.46 11.76
C TYR A 56 0.40 -11.34 10.25
N LYS A 57 1.28 -11.95 9.44
CA LYS A 57 1.14 -11.99 7.99
C LYS A 57 -0.08 -12.79 7.54
N PHE A 58 -0.36 -13.88 8.24
CA PHE A 58 -1.51 -14.74 8.01
C PHE A 58 -2.35 -14.84 9.28
N GLU A 59 -3.65 -14.85 9.11
CA GLU A 59 -4.65 -15.08 10.14
C GLU A 59 -5.63 -16.10 9.57
N ASP A 60 -5.77 -17.27 10.21
CA ASP A 60 -6.59 -18.39 9.72
C ASP A 60 -6.34 -18.77 8.25
N ASP A 61 -5.06 -18.88 7.85
CA ASP A 61 -4.60 -19.19 6.48
C ASP A 61 -4.92 -18.10 5.43
N MET A 62 -5.52 -16.98 5.86
CA MET A 62 -5.79 -15.82 5.02
C MET A 62 -4.73 -14.75 5.22
N SER A 63 -4.28 -14.09 4.14
CA SER A 63 -3.33 -13.00 4.25
C SER A 63 -3.97 -11.81 4.98
N ASN A 64 -3.34 -11.34 6.05
CA ASN A 64 -3.85 -10.22 6.82
C ASN A 64 -3.69 -8.91 6.02
N GLU A 65 -4.80 -8.21 5.79
CA GLU A 65 -4.81 -6.97 5.02
C GLU A 65 -3.98 -5.87 5.73
N LEU A 66 -4.09 -5.76 7.05
CA LEU A 66 -3.36 -4.78 7.85
C LEU A 66 -1.85 -5.00 7.77
N TYR A 67 -1.39 -6.26 7.81
CA TYR A 67 0.03 -6.60 7.60
C TYR A 67 0.51 -6.10 6.23
N SER A 68 -0.24 -6.45 5.17
CA SER A 68 0.10 -6.04 3.81
C SER A 68 0.11 -4.52 3.64
N ALA A 69 -0.79 -3.83 4.34
CA ALA A 69 -0.90 -2.39 4.30
C ALA A 69 0.26 -1.72 5.03
N ALA A 70 0.55 -2.14 6.27
CA ALA A 70 1.68 -1.64 7.05
C ALA A 70 3.01 -1.82 6.31
N GLN A 71 3.25 -3.00 5.74
CA GLN A 71 4.44 -3.26 4.90
C GLN A 71 4.56 -2.28 3.72
N THR A 72 3.45 -2.02 3.01
CA THR A 72 3.42 -1.06 1.88
C THR A 72 3.69 0.37 2.37
N TYR A 73 3.10 0.76 3.50
CA TYR A 73 3.26 2.08 4.09
C TYR A 73 4.71 2.32 4.52
N LEU A 74 5.29 1.39 5.29
CA LEU A 74 6.66 1.49 5.78
C LEU A 74 7.68 1.54 4.64
N GLY A 75 7.48 0.72 3.61
CA GLY A 75 8.33 0.75 2.42
C GLY A 75 8.22 2.05 1.62
N HIS A 76 7.12 2.78 1.71
CA HIS A 76 6.96 4.07 1.03
C HIS A 76 7.49 5.24 1.87
N HIS A 77 7.15 5.27 3.17
CA HIS A 77 7.42 6.41 4.06
C HIS A 77 8.79 6.34 4.75
N CYS A 78 9.24 5.15 5.13
CA CYS A 78 10.47 4.98 5.90
C CYS A 78 11.69 4.69 4.99
N ILE A 79 11.53 4.70 3.66
CA ILE A 79 12.58 4.27 2.72
C ILE A 79 13.88 5.08 2.81
N ALA A 80 13.77 6.37 3.13
CA ALA A 80 14.91 7.27 3.21
C ALA A 80 15.75 7.04 4.48
N ASP A 81 15.12 6.56 5.55
CA ASP A 81 15.73 6.49 6.87
C ASP A 81 16.32 5.11 7.19
N ALA A 82 15.96 4.06 6.43
CA ALA A 82 16.44 2.72 6.74
C ALA A 82 17.65 2.26 5.89
N PRO A 83 18.56 1.50 6.51
CA PRO A 83 19.80 1.06 5.89
C PRO A 83 19.61 -0.02 4.82
N THR A 84 18.51 -0.78 4.86
CA THR A 84 18.22 -1.87 3.92
C THR A 84 16.72 -2.02 3.67
N PHE A 85 16.35 -2.26 2.40
CA PHE A 85 14.97 -2.52 1.97
C PHE A 85 14.91 -3.65 0.95
N HIS A 86 13.82 -4.40 0.97
CA HIS A 86 13.53 -5.42 -0.04
C HIS A 86 12.57 -4.83 -1.09
N LEU A 87 12.99 -4.79 -2.35
CA LEU A 87 12.13 -4.37 -3.46
C LEU A 87 11.46 -5.61 -4.08
N SER A 88 10.14 -5.56 -4.25
CA SER A 88 9.42 -6.59 -5.01
C SER A 88 8.42 -5.96 -5.97
N MET A 89 8.17 -6.66 -7.08
CA MET A 89 7.23 -6.24 -8.11
C MET A 89 5.98 -7.10 -8.04
N ARG A 90 4.81 -6.48 -7.85
CA ARG A 90 3.54 -7.20 -7.92
C ARG A 90 3.17 -7.39 -9.40
N ARG A 91 2.46 -8.48 -9.70
CA ARG A 91 2.02 -8.81 -11.08
C ARG A 91 1.13 -7.72 -11.69
N ASP A 92 0.46 -6.94 -10.86
CA ASP A 92 -0.50 -5.90 -11.26
C ASP A 92 0.04 -4.46 -11.17
N SER A 93 1.32 -4.29 -10.82
CA SER A 93 1.95 -2.97 -10.61
C SER A 93 3.04 -2.69 -11.63
N SER A 94 3.04 -1.48 -12.19
CA SER A 94 4.09 -1.02 -13.11
C SER A 94 5.38 -0.55 -12.40
N HIS A 95 5.34 -0.40 -11.07
CA HIS A 95 6.45 0.08 -10.26
C HIS A 95 6.84 -0.92 -9.16
N PRO A 96 8.13 -1.07 -8.84
CA PRO A 96 8.57 -1.88 -7.71
C PRO A 96 8.10 -1.22 -6.40
N ALA A 97 7.60 -2.03 -5.47
CA ALA A 97 7.27 -1.59 -4.13
C ALA A 97 8.38 -2.03 -3.18
N ALA A 98 8.78 -1.13 -2.27
CA ALA A 98 9.70 -1.47 -1.20
C ALA A 98 8.94 -2.08 -0.02
N PHE A 99 9.63 -2.96 0.69
CA PHE A 99 9.12 -3.72 1.83
C PHE A 99 10.21 -3.78 2.89
N LEU A 100 9.78 -3.84 4.14
CA LEU A 100 10.69 -3.97 5.26
C LEU A 100 11.34 -5.35 5.22
N PRO A 101 12.69 -5.45 5.25
CA PRO A 101 13.36 -6.74 5.32
C PRO A 101 13.01 -7.49 6.59
N THR A 102 13.25 -8.80 6.57
CA THR A 102 13.03 -9.66 7.73
C THR A 102 14.04 -9.32 8.83
N CYS A 103 13.59 -9.36 10.09
CA CYS A 103 14.41 -9.01 11.26
C CYS A 103 14.98 -7.58 11.21
N HIS A 104 14.25 -6.63 10.61
CA HIS A 104 14.65 -5.23 10.53
C HIS A 104 13.72 -4.34 11.37
N THR A 105 14.29 -3.30 11.97
CA THR A 105 13.58 -2.30 12.77
C THR A 105 13.68 -0.94 12.08
N THR A 106 12.54 -0.27 11.94
CA THR A 106 12.42 1.10 11.46
C THR A 106 11.62 1.95 12.43
N HIS A 107 11.77 3.26 12.31
CA HIS A 107 11.04 4.23 13.11
C HIS A 107 10.14 5.06 12.20
N ASP A 108 8.95 5.37 12.69
CA ASP A 108 8.04 6.35 12.10
C ASP A 108 7.67 7.39 13.14
N THR A 109 7.35 8.61 12.71
CA THR A 109 6.91 9.68 13.60
C THR A 109 5.56 10.20 13.17
N PHE A 110 4.54 10.05 14.01
CA PHE A 110 3.19 10.52 13.72
C PHE A 110 2.66 11.42 14.84
N ARG A 111 2.33 12.68 14.50
CA ARG A 111 1.83 13.68 15.45
C ARG A 111 2.71 13.85 16.71
N GLY A 112 4.03 13.71 16.55
CA GLY A 112 5.01 13.81 17.64
C GLY A 112 5.21 12.53 18.45
N VAL A 113 4.49 11.44 18.13
CA VAL A 113 4.69 10.11 18.72
C VAL A 113 5.70 9.34 17.88
N THR A 114 6.74 8.83 18.51
CA THR A 114 7.72 7.94 17.87
C THR A 114 7.26 6.49 17.97
N LEU A 115 7.14 5.85 16.81
CA LEU A 115 6.61 4.51 16.63
C LEU A 115 7.75 3.62 16.12
N GLU A 116 8.01 2.52 16.81
CA GLU A 116 9.02 1.54 16.43
C GLU A 116 8.33 0.36 15.74
N TRP A 117 8.72 0.08 14.50
CA TRP A 117 8.25 -1.03 13.71
C TRP A 117 9.35 -2.06 13.54
N THR A 118 9.10 -3.31 13.91
CA THR A 118 10.05 -4.40 13.74
C THR A 118 9.41 -5.55 12.99
N SER A 119 10.00 -5.96 11.86
CA SER A 119 9.60 -7.21 11.19
C SER A 119 10.31 -8.39 11.84
N LYS A 120 9.58 -9.42 12.23
CA LYS A 120 10.16 -10.65 12.78
C LYS A 120 9.64 -11.88 12.05
N ILE A 121 10.45 -12.93 12.12
CA ILE A 121 10.06 -14.28 11.70
C ILE A 121 10.21 -15.18 12.92
N VAL A 122 9.16 -15.93 13.23
CA VAL A 122 9.20 -17.01 14.21
C VAL A 122 8.99 -18.32 13.49
N GLY A 123 9.86 -19.30 13.78
CA GLY A 123 9.84 -20.63 13.15
C GLY A 123 11.15 -21.01 12.50
N SER A 124 11.24 -22.26 12.06
CA SER A 124 12.36 -22.83 11.31
C SER A 124 11.81 -23.86 10.34
N GLY A 125 12.08 -23.72 9.03
CA GLY A 125 11.64 -24.65 8.00
C GLY A 125 10.31 -24.25 7.35
N GLU A 126 9.39 -25.21 7.17
CA GLU A 126 8.11 -25.00 6.46
C GLU A 126 7.08 -24.15 7.22
N HIS A 127 7.29 -23.93 8.52
CA HIS A 127 6.41 -23.15 9.39
C HIS A 127 7.06 -21.81 9.79
N GLU A 128 7.56 -21.04 8.83
CA GLU A 128 8.04 -19.68 9.07
C GLU A 128 6.86 -18.69 9.08
N GLU A 129 6.52 -18.17 10.26
CA GLU A 129 5.51 -17.13 10.43
C GLU A 129 6.16 -15.76 10.51
N CYS A 130 5.82 -14.89 9.56
CA CYS A 130 6.23 -13.48 9.58
C CYS A 130 5.19 -12.63 10.30
N PHE A 131 5.63 -11.70 11.13
CA PHE A 131 4.76 -10.70 11.74
C PHE A 131 5.50 -9.37 11.91
N LEU A 132 4.71 -8.30 12.06
CA LEU A 132 5.19 -6.97 12.42
C LEU A 132 4.89 -6.71 13.89
N GLU A 133 5.88 -6.18 14.61
CA GLU A 133 5.71 -5.61 15.93
C GLU A 133 5.68 -4.10 15.82
N LEU A 134 4.60 -3.48 16.33
CA LEU A 134 4.49 -2.04 16.49
C LEU A 134 4.61 -1.69 17.97
N SER A 135 5.69 -1.02 18.35
CA SER A 135 5.98 -0.60 19.74
C SER A 135 5.88 0.91 19.91
N PHE A 136 5.20 1.36 20.98
CA PHE A 136 5.01 2.79 21.28
C PHE A 136 4.69 3.04 22.77
N PRO A 137 4.81 4.29 23.27
CA PRO A 137 4.46 4.63 24.64
C PRO A 137 2.98 4.38 24.97
N LYS A 138 2.70 3.82 26.16
CA LYS A 138 1.34 3.47 26.61
C LYS A 138 0.38 4.66 26.63
N GLN A 139 0.91 5.86 26.87
CA GLN A 139 0.14 7.12 26.92
C GLN A 139 -0.53 7.44 25.58
N ASP A 140 0.08 7.01 24.47
CA ASP A 140 -0.37 7.34 23.12
C ASP A 140 -1.28 6.29 22.50
N ARG A 141 -1.76 5.32 23.28
CA ARG A 141 -2.64 4.23 22.81
C ARG A 141 -3.81 4.72 21.99
N HIS A 142 -4.50 5.75 22.48
CA HIS A 142 -5.66 6.32 21.78
C HIS A 142 -5.25 6.99 20.47
N VAL A 143 -4.09 7.64 20.43
CA VAL A 143 -3.58 8.28 19.21
C VAL A 143 -3.30 7.21 18.15
N VAL A 144 -2.68 6.11 18.53
CA VAL A 144 -2.33 5.02 17.61
C VAL A 144 -3.57 4.32 17.08
N ASP A 145 -4.48 3.91 17.97
CA ASP A 145 -5.66 3.13 17.62
C ASP A 145 -6.67 3.95 16.79
N SER A 146 -6.99 5.18 17.24
CA SER A 146 -8.03 5.99 16.61
C SER A 146 -7.55 6.82 15.42
N PHE A 147 -6.24 7.09 15.29
CA PHE A 147 -5.73 7.99 14.24
C PHE A 147 -4.63 7.36 13.39
N TYR A 148 -3.64 6.69 13.98
CA TYR A 148 -2.49 6.18 13.21
C TYR A 148 -2.85 4.96 12.34
N ILE A 149 -3.51 3.95 12.90
CA ILE A 149 -3.91 2.76 12.13
C ILE A 149 -4.87 3.13 10.98
N PRO A 150 -5.93 3.94 11.20
CA PRO A 150 -6.78 4.42 10.11
C PRO A 150 -6.01 5.27 9.08
N HIS A 151 -5.04 6.07 9.51
CA HIS A 151 -4.18 6.85 8.62
C HIS A 151 -3.36 5.95 7.70
N ILE A 152 -2.70 4.91 8.22
CA ILE A 152 -1.97 3.92 7.42
C ILE A 152 -2.90 3.32 6.36
N LEU A 153 -4.07 2.85 6.75
CA LEU A 153 -5.02 2.22 5.83
C LEU A 153 -5.49 3.19 4.73
N LYS A 154 -5.67 4.48 5.06
CA LYS A 154 -6.05 5.51 4.10
C LYS A 154 -4.90 5.84 3.14
N GLU A 155 -3.70 6.06 3.65
CA GLU A 155 -2.52 6.39 2.85
C GLU A 155 -2.16 5.25 1.90
N VAL A 156 -2.19 4.01 2.37
CA VAL A 156 -1.91 2.83 1.54
C VAL A 156 -2.91 2.70 0.40
N LYS A 157 -4.19 3.04 0.60
CA LYS A 157 -5.16 3.08 -0.50
C LYS A 157 -4.74 4.08 -1.56
N THR A 158 -4.30 5.28 -1.17
CA THR A 158 -3.75 6.28 -2.08
C THR A 158 -2.49 5.79 -2.80
N ILE A 159 -1.55 5.17 -2.07
CA ILE A 159 -0.31 4.62 -2.64
C ILE A 159 -0.62 3.52 -3.65
N ARG A 160 -1.53 2.59 -3.32
CA ARG A 160 -1.98 1.51 -4.22
C ARG A 160 -2.67 2.06 -5.47
N LEU A 161 -3.48 3.12 -5.32
CA LEU A 161 -4.13 3.78 -6.46
C LEU A 161 -3.12 4.44 -7.41
N ARG A 162 -2.05 5.04 -6.88
CA ARG A 162 -0.99 5.68 -7.68
C ARG A 162 -0.04 4.69 -8.35
N THR A 163 0.25 3.57 -7.68
CA THR A 163 1.26 2.59 -8.14
C THR A 163 0.68 1.48 -9.02
N ARG A 164 -0.63 1.28 -9.00
CA ARG A 164 -1.31 0.27 -9.85
C ARG A 164 -1.29 0.69 -11.32
N GLU A 165 -1.27 -0.31 -12.19
CA GLU A 165 -1.58 -0.09 -13.60
C GLU A 165 -3.09 0.10 -13.77
N ARG A 166 -3.50 1.19 -14.42
CA ARG A 166 -4.92 1.43 -14.77
C ARG A 166 -5.37 0.42 -15.82
N ARG A 167 -6.64 0.04 -15.79
CA ARG A 167 -7.20 -0.99 -16.66
C ARG A 167 -8.36 -0.46 -17.49
N LEU A 168 -8.44 -0.92 -18.73
CA LEU A 168 -9.61 -0.79 -19.59
C LEU A 168 -10.30 -2.14 -19.64
N TYR A 169 -11.50 -2.18 -19.09
CA TYR A 169 -12.36 -3.35 -19.08
C TYR A 169 -13.32 -3.28 -20.25
N THR A 170 -13.51 -4.41 -20.92
CA THR A 170 -14.49 -4.60 -22.00
C THR A 170 -15.33 -5.83 -21.69
N ASN A 171 -16.64 -5.75 -21.96
CA ASN A 171 -17.50 -6.91 -21.83
C ASN A 171 -17.25 -7.88 -22.99
N SER A 172 -16.89 -9.12 -22.68
CA SER A 172 -16.58 -10.12 -23.70
C SER A 172 -17.81 -10.97 -23.99
N ALA A 173 -18.38 -10.85 -25.20
CA ALA A 173 -19.39 -11.79 -25.70
C ALA A 173 -18.74 -13.12 -26.13
N LYS A 174 -18.01 -13.79 -25.23
CA LYS A 174 -17.53 -15.15 -25.52
C LYS A 174 -18.70 -16.12 -25.39
N PHE A 175 -19.31 -16.49 -26.53
CA PHE A 175 -20.12 -17.69 -26.66
C PHE A 175 -19.21 -18.92 -26.50
N GLY A 176 -19.05 -19.36 -25.26
CA GLY A 176 -18.24 -20.53 -24.90
C GLY A 176 -18.54 -20.96 -23.47
N THR A 177 -18.48 -22.25 -23.21
CA THR A 177 -19.08 -23.03 -22.11
C THR A 177 -18.76 -22.64 -20.66
N ASN A 178 -18.11 -21.50 -20.40
CA ASN A 178 -17.78 -21.01 -19.06
C ASN A 178 -18.38 -19.61 -18.83
N TYR A 179 -19.51 -19.56 -18.13
CA TYR A 179 -20.30 -18.37 -17.79
C TYR A 179 -19.62 -17.39 -16.80
N CYS A 180 -18.32 -17.47 -16.55
CA CYS A 180 -17.69 -16.81 -15.40
C CYS A 180 -16.82 -15.58 -15.71
N ASN A 181 -16.48 -15.28 -16.96
CA ASN A 181 -15.66 -14.09 -17.28
C ASN A 181 -16.39 -13.12 -18.21
N LEU A 182 -17.38 -12.41 -17.66
CA LEU A 182 -18.13 -11.36 -18.37
C LEU A 182 -17.25 -10.17 -18.79
N TRP A 183 -16.15 -9.93 -18.05
CA TRP A 183 -15.23 -8.82 -18.26
C TRP A 183 -13.83 -9.33 -18.62
N SER A 184 -13.27 -8.81 -19.72
CA SER A 184 -11.84 -8.86 -20.02
C SER A 184 -11.22 -7.49 -19.76
N TYR A 185 -9.90 -7.44 -19.50
CA TYR A 185 -9.21 -6.17 -19.34
C TYR A 185 -7.88 -6.14 -20.07
N VAL A 186 -7.46 -4.93 -20.42
CA VAL A 186 -6.13 -4.60 -20.93
C VAL A 186 -5.55 -3.44 -20.12
N PRO A 187 -4.22 -3.32 -20.01
CA PRO A 187 -3.58 -2.11 -19.49
C PRO A 187 -4.09 -0.85 -20.20
N PHE A 188 -4.47 0.15 -19.42
CA PHE A 188 -4.91 1.45 -19.93
C PHE A 188 -3.76 2.45 -19.87
N ALA A 189 -3.20 2.76 -21.04
CA ALA A 189 -2.16 3.76 -21.22
C ALA A 189 -2.54 4.72 -22.36
N HIS A 190 -3.38 5.71 -22.05
CA HIS A 190 -3.77 6.74 -23.01
C HIS A 190 -3.01 8.06 -22.74
N PRO A 191 -2.44 8.74 -23.75
CA PRO A 191 -1.65 9.96 -23.57
C PRO A 191 -2.48 11.23 -23.27
N SER A 192 -3.80 11.13 -23.18
CA SER A 192 -4.67 12.32 -23.05
C SER A 192 -4.74 12.75 -21.60
N ASN A 193 -4.43 14.01 -21.32
CA ASN A 193 -4.59 14.61 -20.00
C ASN A 193 -5.57 15.77 -20.10
N LEU A 194 -6.23 16.11 -18.99
CA LEU A 194 -7.21 17.19 -18.99
C LEU A 194 -6.58 18.53 -19.39
N ASP A 195 -5.30 18.72 -19.09
CA ASP A 195 -4.54 19.93 -19.44
C ASP A 195 -4.06 19.96 -20.91
N THR A 196 -3.84 18.80 -21.54
CA THR A 196 -3.34 18.70 -22.93
C THR A 196 -4.48 18.61 -23.96
N LEU A 197 -5.71 18.35 -23.51
CA LEU A 197 -6.87 18.21 -24.36
C LEU A 197 -7.30 19.56 -24.95
N ALA A 198 -7.51 19.60 -26.27
CA ALA A 198 -7.99 20.78 -26.98
C ALA A 198 -9.49 21.03 -26.71
N ILE A 199 -9.81 21.67 -25.58
CA ILE A 199 -11.14 22.14 -25.20
C ILE A 199 -11.08 23.57 -24.66
N HIS A 200 -12.23 24.25 -24.61
CA HIS A 200 -12.28 25.61 -24.06
C HIS A 200 -11.86 25.60 -22.57
N PRO A 201 -10.94 26.50 -22.13
CA PRO A 201 -10.40 26.47 -20.77
C PRO A 201 -11.47 26.58 -19.67
N THR A 202 -12.50 27.41 -19.87
CA THR A 202 -13.57 27.55 -18.88
C THR A 202 -14.34 26.24 -18.69
N LEU A 203 -14.66 25.55 -19.78
CA LEU A 203 -15.34 24.26 -19.74
C LEU A 203 -14.46 23.19 -19.08
N ARG A 204 -13.16 23.18 -19.37
CA ARG A 204 -12.19 22.29 -18.73
C ARG A 204 -12.20 22.48 -17.21
N ASP A 205 -12.15 23.72 -16.76
CA ASP A 205 -12.07 24.05 -15.34
C ASP A 205 -13.39 23.76 -14.62
N ASP A 206 -14.54 23.96 -15.29
CA ASP A 206 -15.86 23.56 -14.80
C ASP A 206 -15.96 22.03 -14.61
N ILE A 207 -15.53 21.26 -15.62
CA ILE A 207 -15.48 19.79 -15.55
C ILE A 207 -14.57 19.36 -14.39
N ARG A 208 -13.37 19.92 -14.30
CA ARG A 208 -12.41 19.64 -13.22
C ARG A 208 -13.01 19.88 -11.84
N SER A 209 -13.63 21.05 -11.65
CA SER A 209 -14.28 21.45 -10.39
C SER A 209 -15.43 20.50 -10.02
N ASP A 210 -16.25 20.11 -10.99
CA ASP A 210 -17.36 19.18 -10.76
C ASP A 210 -16.88 17.78 -10.38
N LEU A 211 -15.86 17.26 -11.05
CA LEU A 211 -15.30 15.94 -10.76
C LEU A 211 -14.72 15.89 -9.34
N LEU A 212 -13.90 16.87 -8.96
CA LEU A 212 -13.33 16.95 -7.61
C LEU A 212 -14.42 17.09 -6.55
N ARG A 213 -15.45 17.90 -6.83
CA ARG A 213 -16.61 18.05 -5.94
C ARG A 213 -17.38 16.74 -5.78
N PHE A 214 -17.56 15.97 -6.85
CA PHE A 214 -18.25 14.68 -6.79
C PHE A 214 -17.47 13.65 -5.98
N VAL A 215 -16.16 13.55 -6.23
CA VAL A 215 -15.27 12.61 -5.53
C VAL A 215 -15.21 12.93 -4.03
N GLY A 216 -15.09 14.21 -3.66
CA GLY A 216 -15.01 14.65 -2.26
C GLY A 216 -16.32 14.57 -1.47
N ARG A 217 -17.45 14.21 -2.09
CA ARG A 217 -18.77 14.19 -1.44
C ARG A 217 -19.30 12.81 -1.09
N ALA A 218 -18.50 11.74 -1.20
CA ALA A 218 -18.92 10.38 -0.87
C ALA A 218 -19.63 10.29 0.50
N ASP A 219 -19.02 10.84 1.56
CA ASP A 219 -19.58 10.81 2.91
C ASP A 219 -20.90 11.60 3.02
N TYR A 220 -21.06 12.67 2.25
CA TYR A 220 -22.30 13.44 2.21
C TYR A 220 -23.44 12.61 1.62
N TYR A 221 -23.20 11.89 0.52
CA TYR A 221 -24.19 11.00 -0.09
C TYR A 221 -24.59 9.88 0.87
N ALA A 222 -23.61 9.28 1.56
CA ALA A 222 -23.86 8.27 2.59
C ALA A 222 -24.73 8.81 3.73
N ARG A 223 -24.40 9.99 4.29
CA ARG A 223 -25.17 10.62 5.37
C ARG A 223 -26.62 10.93 4.98
N VAL A 224 -26.87 11.32 3.74
CA VAL A 224 -28.21 11.69 3.25
C VAL A 224 -28.96 10.47 2.68
N GLY A 225 -28.35 9.28 2.70
CA GLY A 225 -28.97 8.04 2.20
C GLY A 225 -29.19 8.01 0.69
N ARG A 226 -28.43 8.80 -0.09
CA ARG A 226 -28.54 8.84 -1.56
C ARG A 226 -27.44 8.03 -2.22
N SER A 227 -27.75 7.39 -3.34
CA SER A 227 -26.74 6.69 -4.13
C SER A 227 -25.68 7.66 -4.65
N TRP A 228 -24.41 7.38 -4.35
CA TRP A 228 -23.26 8.13 -4.84
C TRP A 228 -22.99 7.83 -6.32
N LYS A 229 -23.71 8.52 -7.21
CA LYS A 229 -23.64 8.35 -8.67
C LYS A 229 -23.65 9.71 -9.37
N ARG A 230 -22.93 9.81 -10.49
CA ARG A 230 -22.87 11.00 -11.35
C ARG A 230 -22.82 10.55 -12.82
N GLY A 231 -23.66 11.13 -13.66
CA GLY A 231 -23.71 10.85 -15.09
C GLY A 231 -23.35 12.09 -15.91
N TYR A 232 -22.60 11.89 -16.99
CA TYR A 232 -22.21 12.92 -17.94
C TYR A 232 -22.63 12.49 -19.35
N LEU A 233 -23.19 13.42 -20.12
CA LEU A 233 -23.54 13.21 -21.53
C LEU A 233 -22.63 14.07 -22.40
N LEU A 234 -21.81 13.42 -23.23
CA LEU A 234 -20.93 14.09 -24.19
C LEU A 234 -21.53 13.95 -25.59
N TYR A 235 -21.91 15.07 -26.21
CA TYR A 235 -22.52 15.08 -27.55
C TYR A 235 -21.79 16.04 -28.50
N GLY A 236 -21.90 15.79 -29.80
CA GLY A 236 -21.29 16.59 -30.86
C GLY A 236 -20.84 15.75 -32.05
N PRO A 237 -20.34 16.37 -33.14
CA PRO A 237 -19.87 15.67 -34.35
C PRO A 237 -18.84 14.58 -34.06
N PRO A 238 -18.74 13.50 -34.86
CA PRO A 238 -17.67 12.51 -34.73
C PRO A 238 -16.30 13.20 -34.87
N GLY A 239 -15.29 12.73 -34.13
CA GLY A 239 -13.93 13.29 -34.16
C GLY A 239 -13.68 14.50 -33.24
N THR A 240 -14.66 15.00 -32.50
CA THR A 240 -14.47 16.14 -31.55
C THR A 240 -13.83 15.76 -30.21
N GLY A 241 -13.07 14.67 -30.14
CA GLY A 241 -12.32 14.29 -28.94
C GLY A 241 -13.14 13.80 -27.73
N LYS A 242 -14.40 13.39 -27.91
CA LYS A 242 -15.26 12.89 -26.81
C LYS A 242 -14.62 11.72 -26.04
N THR A 243 -14.13 10.70 -26.75
CA THR A 243 -13.43 9.56 -26.14
C THR A 243 -12.11 9.98 -25.49
N SER A 244 -11.38 10.92 -26.12
CA SER A 244 -10.15 11.48 -25.55
C SER A 244 -10.42 12.27 -24.26
N LEU A 245 -11.57 12.93 -24.13
CA LEU A 245 -12.01 13.56 -22.89
C LEU A 245 -12.28 12.52 -21.79
N VAL A 246 -12.95 11.41 -22.11
CA VAL A 246 -13.17 10.30 -21.15
C VAL A 246 -11.83 9.75 -20.66
N ALA A 247 -10.89 9.50 -21.59
CA ALA A 247 -9.54 9.06 -21.25
C ALA A 247 -8.79 10.08 -20.36
N ALA A 248 -8.91 11.37 -20.68
CA ALA A 248 -8.33 12.45 -19.88
C ALA A 248 -8.92 12.53 -18.46
N ILE A 249 -10.22 12.31 -18.31
CA ILE A 249 -10.90 12.25 -17.01
C ILE A 249 -10.43 11.04 -16.21
N ALA A 250 -10.33 9.86 -16.83
CA ALA A 250 -9.83 8.65 -16.18
C ALA A 250 -8.39 8.82 -15.70
N ASN A 251 -7.54 9.47 -16.51
CA ASN A 251 -6.18 9.81 -16.13
C ASN A 251 -6.14 10.81 -14.96
N PHE A 252 -6.98 11.85 -15.00
CA PHE A 252 -7.05 12.86 -13.95
C PHE A 252 -7.53 12.30 -12.60
N LEU A 253 -8.43 11.31 -12.61
CA LEU A 253 -8.98 10.69 -11.40
C LEU A 253 -8.26 9.40 -10.96
N GLU A 254 -7.29 8.91 -11.74
CA GLU A 254 -6.62 7.61 -11.53
C GLU A 254 -7.60 6.41 -11.54
N PHE A 255 -8.65 6.50 -12.36
CA PHE A 255 -9.73 5.50 -12.44
C PHE A 255 -9.51 4.50 -13.58
N ASP A 256 -10.05 3.30 -13.38
CA ASP A 256 -10.18 2.31 -14.46
C ASP A 256 -11.36 2.68 -15.35
N ILE A 257 -11.30 2.28 -16.61
CA ILE A 257 -12.37 2.51 -17.59
C ILE A 257 -13.10 1.21 -17.82
N PHE A 258 -14.43 1.26 -17.80
CA PHE A 258 -15.29 0.15 -18.21
C PHE A 258 -16.01 0.58 -19.49
N ASP A 259 -15.57 0.03 -20.61
CA ASP A 259 -16.22 0.17 -21.89
C ASP A 259 -17.26 -0.94 -22.05
N LEU A 260 -18.52 -0.54 -22.20
CA LEU A 260 -19.66 -1.45 -22.25
C LEU A 260 -20.28 -1.38 -23.64
N GLU A 261 -20.08 -2.44 -24.41
CA GLU A 261 -20.77 -2.61 -25.68
C GLU A 261 -22.17 -3.18 -25.43
N LEU A 262 -23.21 -2.37 -25.67
CA LEU A 262 -24.60 -2.75 -25.40
C LEU A 262 -25.08 -3.92 -26.28
N THR A 263 -24.49 -4.10 -27.46
CA THR A 263 -24.76 -5.22 -28.39
C THR A 263 -24.41 -6.59 -27.78
N ALA A 264 -23.43 -6.63 -26.89
CA ALA A 264 -22.96 -7.85 -26.22
C ALA A 264 -23.77 -8.20 -24.94
N VAL A 265 -24.72 -7.35 -24.53
CA VAL A 265 -25.55 -7.58 -23.35
C VAL A 265 -26.81 -8.35 -23.75
N SER A 266 -26.83 -9.65 -23.46
CA SER A 266 -27.94 -10.55 -23.85
C SER A 266 -29.11 -10.60 -22.86
N SER A 267 -28.94 -10.10 -21.62
CA SER A 267 -30.00 -10.14 -20.61
C SER A 267 -30.05 -8.86 -19.77
N ASN A 268 -31.28 -8.41 -19.50
CA ASN A 268 -31.57 -7.26 -18.66
C ASN A 268 -32.08 -7.79 -17.31
N PRO A 269 -31.33 -7.71 -16.19
CA PRO A 269 -31.74 -8.35 -14.93
C PRO A 269 -32.96 -7.72 -14.24
N ASN A 270 -33.57 -6.66 -14.77
CA ASN A 270 -34.64 -5.92 -14.10
C ASN A 270 -36.01 -6.11 -14.76
N SER A 271 -36.52 -7.34 -14.73
CA SER A 271 -37.95 -7.63 -14.92
C SER A 271 -38.60 -8.22 -13.66
N VAL A 272 -38.17 -7.86 -12.45
CA VAL A 272 -38.97 -8.09 -11.22
C VAL A 272 -38.65 -7.04 -10.16
N ALA A 273 -39.49 -6.01 -10.04
CA ALA A 273 -39.75 -5.26 -8.80
C ALA A 273 -40.96 -4.36 -9.05
N SER A 274 -42.15 -4.98 -9.06
CA SER A 274 -43.44 -4.34 -8.81
C SER A 274 -44.00 -4.90 -7.52
#